data_AF-U2X8I0-F1
#
_entry.id   AF-U2X8I0-F1
#
_cell.length_a   1.000
_cell.length_b   1.000
_cell.length_c   1.000
_cell.angle_alpha   90.00
_cell.angle_beta   90.00
_cell.angle_gamma   90.00
#
_symmetry.space_group_name_H-M   'P 1'
#
loop_
_entity.id
_entity.type
_entity.pdbx_description
1 polymer ?
#
loop_
_entity_poly.entity_id
_entity_poly.type
_entity_poly.pdbx_seq_one_letter_code
_entity_poly.pdbx_strand_id
1 'polypeptide(L)'
;MLLAAAGWLWMPSSSMVKAEDCEELVGTEKVWWDGAELKPGQIGRLTVMAPTELWLSNKAVKTLPSGAVYRVYALGGGYFGVGRGYGIKNDARVRYETPSREKLAAALCVQQAKANMADVTMNGVAIGDSRAKVEAMYGTAKRKTKNAYGLYWEAYDQGGYKNFLMVSYDRDRVAAMYTNQPIVQTKKGTGIGTAKTVVEARYGRPLAFIQKKDAVYDIQNDEYGTYLVNGRYVTFFYDRYNNNRVDGVLVVNRALEDEKPGFYGTTTEELRTAYEYQIFDLANAARRLHGLPALAWDAKAAAAAREHSEDMAVHHYFSHTNLQGLSPFDRLKRHGIAYRVAGENIAYGQYEAIFVHEAWMHSLGHRQNLLYPDFTRLGVGVAFNSFHQPYYSQEFYAP
;
A
#
# COMPACT_ATOMS: atom_id res chain seq x y z
N MET A 1 25.95 17.01 -46.45
CA MET A 1 25.48 15.78 -45.76
C MET A 1 25.51 16.04 -44.26
N LEU A 2 24.57 16.85 -43.76
CA LEU A 2 23.35 16.40 -43.06
C LEU A 2 23.66 15.72 -41.70
N LEU A 3 23.80 16.58 -40.68
CA LEU A 3 23.61 16.30 -39.24
C LEU A 3 22.25 15.66 -38.90
N ALA A 4 21.44 15.28 -39.90
CA ALA A 4 20.20 14.54 -39.77
C ALA A 4 20.39 13.01 -39.81
N ALA A 5 21.61 12.49 -40.00
CA ALA A 5 21.90 11.05 -40.05
C ALA A 5 23.14 10.62 -39.25
N ALA A 6 23.61 11.42 -38.29
CA ALA A 6 24.59 10.96 -37.31
C ALA A 6 23.82 10.38 -36.13
N GLY A 7 23.79 9.05 -36.03
CA GLY A 7 23.20 8.32 -34.91
C GLY A 7 23.76 8.86 -33.60
N TRP A 8 22.96 9.64 -32.88
CA TRP A 8 23.19 9.89 -31.47
C TRP A 8 23.14 8.52 -30.80
N LEU A 9 24.24 8.08 -30.19
CA LEU A 9 24.20 6.88 -29.36
C LEU A 9 23.45 7.29 -28.09
N TRP A 10 22.15 7.06 -28.10
CA TRP A 10 21.32 7.11 -26.90
C TRP A 10 21.54 5.79 -26.16
N MET A 11 22.20 5.83 -25.01
CA MET A 11 22.36 4.67 -24.12
C MET A 11 22.34 5.10 -22.66
N PRO A 12 21.70 4.34 -21.74
CA PRO A 12 20.88 3.15 -21.94
C PRO A 12 19.38 3.48 -22.01
N SER A 13 18.68 2.75 -22.88
CA SER A 13 17.22 2.58 -22.82
C SER A 13 16.82 1.96 -21.48
N SER A 14 15.56 2.17 -21.10
CA SER A 14 14.89 1.54 -19.95
C SER A 14 14.98 0.00 -19.89
N SER A 15 15.56 -0.64 -20.91
CA SER A 15 15.71 -2.09 -21.05
C SER A 15 16.94 -2.68 -20.35
N MET A 16 17.85 -1.87 -19.77
CA MET A 16 19.07 -2.36 -19.11
C MET A 16 18.96 -2.50 -17.58
N VAL A 17 17.92 -1.95 -16.96
CA VAL A 17 17.71 -2.02 -15.51
C VAL A 17 16.40 -2.74 -15.29
N LYS A 18 16.43 -3.90 -14.62
CA LYS A 18 15.22 -4.63 -14.28
C LYS A 18 14.50 -3.92 -13.14
N ALA A 19 13.18 -4.07 -13.06
CA ALA A 19 12.40 -3.51 -11.96
C ALA A 19 12.89 -4.03 -10.58
N GLU A 20 13.41 -5.25 -10.56
CA GLU A 20 14.03 -5.92 -9.40
C GLU A 20 15.30 -5.19 -8.93
N ASP A 21 16.12 -4.69 -9.86
CA ASP A 21 17.37 -3.95 -9.57
C ASP A 21 17.10 -2.56 -8.95
N CYS A 22 15.85 -2.13 -8.93
CA CYS A 22 15.42 -0.84 -8.40
C CYS A 22 14.82 -0.92 -6.99
N GLU A 23 14.72 -2.11 -6.41
CA GLU A 23 14.05 -2.34 -5.12
C GLU A 23 14.75 -1.63 -3.96
N GLU A 24 16.08 -1.58 -3.95
CA GLU A 24 16.86 -0.88 -2.91
C GLU A 24 16.75 0.65 -2.96
N LEU A 25 16.17 1.19 -4.03
CA LEU A 25 16.05 2.63 -4.26
C LEU A 25 14.63 3.15 -4.06
N VAL A 26 13.71 2.27 -3.64
CA VAL A 26 12.33 2.62 -3.27
C VAL A 26 12.37 3.68 -2.15
N GLY A 27 11.72 4.83 -2.38
CA GLY A 27 11.72 5.97 -1.44
C GLY A 27 12.81 7.02 -1.70
N THR A 28 13.78 6.76 -2.59
CA THR A 28 14.81 7.74 -2.96
C THR A 28 14.25 8.82 -3.87
N GLU A 29 14.22 10.08 -3.43
CA GLU A 29 13.74 11.19 -4.27
C GLU A 29 14.79 11.70 -5.26
N LYS A 30 16.08 11.61 -4.90
CA LYS A 30 17.20 12.20 -5.65
C LYS A 30 18.44 11.33 -5.54
N VAL A 31 19.19 11.22 -6.63
CA VAL A 31 20.52 10.61 -6.65
C VAL A 31 21.56 11.71 -6.76
N TRP A 32 22.61 11.66 -5.94
CA TRP A 32 23.66 12.67 -5.89
C TRP A 32 24.98 12.15 -6.50
N TRP A 33 25.62 13.02 -7.28
CA TRP A 33 26.93 12.78 -7.88
C TRP A 33 27.78 14.04 -7.75
N ASP A 34 28.88 13.92 -7.00
CA ASP A 34 29.85 14.98 -6.72
C ASP A 34 29.21 16.31 -6.30
N GLY A 35 28.32 16.25 -5.29
CA GLY A 35 27.65 17.42 -4.73
C GLY A 35 26.50 17.98 -5.57
N ALA A 36 26.17 17.39 -6.73
CA ALA A 36 25.07 17.80 -7.58
C ALA A 36 24.05 16.68 -7.80
N GLU A 37 22.78 17.03 -7.97
CA GLU A 37 21.73 16.05 -8.29
C GLU A 37 21.94 15.51 -9.72
N LEU A 38 22.10 14.20 -9.82
CA LEU A 38 22.13 13.44 -11.07
C LEU A 38 20.69 13.31 -11.58
N LYS A 39 20.39 13.97 -12.69
CA LYS A 39 19.04 13.96 -13.26
C LYS A 39 18.82 12.69 -14.09
N PRO A 40 17.59 12.16 -14.13
CA PRO A 40 17.29 11.02 -14.98
C PRO A 40 17.60 11.30 -16.46
N GLY A 41 18.20 10.31 -17.14
CA GLY A 41 18.67 10.42 -18.52
C GLY A 41 19.99 11.21 -18.71
N GLN A 42 20.56 11.77 -17.64
CA GLN A 42 21.90 12.34 -17.69
C GLN A 42 22.93 11.20 -17.73
N ILE A 43 23.87 11.28 -18.67
CA ILE A 43 24.96 10.31 -18.83
C ILE A 43 26.31 10.84 -18.32
N GLY A 44 26.40 12.15 -18.08
CA GLY A 44 27.62 12.75 -17.56
C GLY A 44 27.54 14.25 -17.31
N ARG A 45 28.69 14.83 -16.99
CA ARG A 45 28.90 16.27 -16.79
C ARG A 45 30.06 16.71 -17.67
N LEU A 46 29.91 17.89 -18.26
CA LEU A 46 30.94 18.54 -19.05
C LEU A 46 31.36 19.84 -18.36
N THR A 47 32.66 20.05 -18.21
CA THR A 47 33.27 21.30 -17.74
C THR A 47 34.01 21.95 -18.89
N VAL A 48 33.73 23.21 -19.17
CA VAL A 48 34.42 24.01 -20.19
C VAL A 48 35.77 24.44 -19.62
N MET A 49 36.87 24.01 -20.23
CA MET A 49 38.24 24.33 -19.82
C MET A 49 38.75 25.60 -20.51
N ALA A 50 38.31 25.86 -21.74
CA ALA A 50 38.61 27.06 -22.51
C ALA A 50 37.38 27.48 -23.33
N PRO A 51 37.24 28.78 -23.71
CA PRO A 51 36.08 29.25 -24.44
C PRO A 51 35.73 28.40 -25.66
N THR A 52 34.49 27.92 -25.70
CA THR A 52 33.98 27.04 -26.75
C THR A 52 32.56 27.47 -27.16
N GLU A 53 32.03 26.87 -28.21
CA GLU A 53 30.73 27.24 -28.76
C GLU A 53 29.66 26.24 -28.33
N LEU A 54 28.48 26.77 -28.00
CA LEU A 54 27.24 26.03 -27.95
C LEU A 54 26.63 25.99 -29.34
N TRP A 55 26.36 24.80 -29.84
CA TRP A 55 25.83 24.56 -31.17
C TRP A 55 24.37 24.14 -31.12
N LEU A 56 23.57 24.63 -32.06
CA LEU A 56 22.25 24.08 -32.37
C LEU A 56 22.28 23.68 -33.85
N SER A 57 22.14 22.39 -34.12
CA SER A 57 22.36 21.82 -35.46
C SER A 57 23.74 22.21 -36.02
N ASN A 58 23.81 23.08 -37.03
CA ASN A 58 25.04 23.51 -37.71
C ASN A 58 25.42 24.97 -37.42
N LYS A 59 24.81 25.61 -36.41
CA LYS A 59 25.06 27.01 -36.07
C LYS A 59 25.56 27.14 -34.64
N ALA A 60 26.69 27.83 -34.46
CA ALA A 60 27.12 28.33 -33.16
C ALA A 60 26.14 29.44 -32.71
N VAL A 61 25.53 29.24 -31.54
CA VAL A 61 24.50 30.15 -31.00
C VAL A 61 25.01 30.97 -29.83
N LYS A 62 26.06 30.52 -29.15
CA LYS A 62 26.61 31.19 -27.97
C LYS A 62 28.04 30.73 -27.68
N THR A 63 28.92 31.64 -27.28
CA THR A 63 30.22 31.28 -26.69
C THR A 63 30.06 31.01 -25.20
N LEU A 64 30.62 29.90 -24.74
CA LEU A 64 30.60 29.44 -23.36
C LEU A 64 31.92 29.79 -22.67
N PRO A 65 31.90 30.40 -21.48
CA PRO A 65 33.12 30.76 -20.77
C PRO A 65 33.80 29.52 -20.16
N SER A 66 35.11 29.63 -19.91
CA SER A 66 35.83 28.64 -19.08
C SER A 66 35.22 28.57 -17.67
N GLY A 67 35.20 27.37 -17.09
CA GLY A 67 34.56 27.06 -15.81
C GLY A 67 33.07 26.73 -15.91
N ALA A 68 32.41 26.94 -17.06
CA ALA A 68 31.00 26.61 -17.21
C ALA A 68 30.77 25.09 -17.17
N VAL A 69 29.71 24.66 -16.48
CA VAL A 69 29.38 23.24 -16.26
C VAL A 69 28.03 22.91 -16.88
N TYR A 70 27.97 21.80 -17.62
CA TYR A 70 26.78 21.34 -18.32
C TYR A 70 26.47 19.87 -18.01
N ARG A 71 25.18 19.55 -17.98
CA ARG A 71 24.72 18.15 -17.99
C ARG A 71 24.80 17.60 -19.41
N VAL A 72 25.24 16.37 -19.55
CA VAL A 72 25.31 15.66 -20.83
C VAL A 72 24.26 14.55 -20.84
N TYR A 73 23.52 14.45 -21.95
CA TYR A 73 22.41 13.49 -22.13
C TYR A 73 22.64 12.53 -23.29
N ALA A 74 23.58 12.85 -24.20
CA ALA A 74 23.88 12.00 -25.34
C ALA A 74 25.30 12.27 -25.87
N LEU A 75 25.89 11.26 -26.51
CA LEU A 75 27.15 11.36 -27.24
C LEU A 75 26.87 11.05 -28.72
N GLY A 76 27.37 11.86 -29.64
CA GLY A 76 27.15 11.60 -31.07
C GLY A 76 27.80 12.64 -31.97
N GLY A 77 28.26 12.20 -33.15
CA GLY A 77 28.75 13.09 -34.21
C GLY A 77 29.92 14.01 -33.82
N GLY A 78 30.70 13.65 -32.81
CA GLY A 78 31.77 14.52 -32.27
C GLY A 78 31.30 15.61 -31.30
N TYR A 79 30.08 15.52 -30.78
CA TYR A 79 29.50 16.46 -29.82
C TYR A 79 28.97 15.77 -28.56
N PHE A 80 28.97 16.52 -27.46
CA PHE A 80 28.24 16.24 -26.22
C PHE A 80 26.89 16.94 -26.27
N GLY A 81 25.79 16.17 -26.26
CA GLY A 81 24.44 16.71 -26.24
C GLY A 81 24.08 17.23 -24.85
N VAL A 82 23.83 18.54 -24.71
CA VAL A 82 23.54 19.19 -23.43
C VAL A 82 22.06 19.52 -23.22
N GLY A 83 21.19 18.91 -24.03
CA GLY A 83 19.73 19.00 -23.95
C GLY A 83 19.12 19.96 -24.97
N ARG A 84 17.82 19.80 -25.26
CA ARG A 84 17.04 20.62 -26.22
C ARG A 84 17.69 20.80 -27.60
N GLY A 85 18.40 19.78 -28.08
CA GLY A 85 19.09 19.80 -29.37
C GLY A 85 20.44 20.54 -29.37
N TYR A 86 20.87 21.09 -28.24
CA TYR A 86 22.17 21.76 -28.14
C TYR A 86 23.31 20.76 -27.97
N GLY A 87 24.45 21.08 -28.59
CA GLY A 87 25.68 20.31 -28.51
C GLY A 87 26.89 21.18 -28.17
N ILE A 88 27.87 20.60 -27.50
CA ILE A 88 29.21 21.19 -27.32
C ILE A 88 30.21 20.25 -27.97
N LYS A 89 31.14 20.78 -28.77
CA LYS A 89 32.10 19.96 -29.51
C LYS A 89 33.00 19.17 -28.54
N ASN A 90 33.24 17.90 -28.86
CA ASN A 90 34.19 17.07 -28.14
C ASN A 90 35.61 17.36 -28.63
N ASP A 91 36.29 18.27 -27.94
CA ASP A 91 37.70 18.62 -28.20
C ASP A 91 38.41 19.00 -26.90
N ALA A 92 39.69 19.38 -27.00
CA ALA A 92 40.55 19.67 -25.84
C ALA A 92 40.06 20.82 -24.94
N ARG A 93 39.08 21.62 -25.39
CA ARG A 93 38.53 22.73 -24.61
C ARG A 93 37.48 22.30 -23.59
N VAL A 94 37.12 21.02 -23.55
CA VAL A 94 36.12 20.49 -22.62
C VAL A 94 36.63 19.25 -21.90
N ARG A 95 36.21 19.07 -20.65
CA ARG A 95 36.44 17.86 -19.87
C ARG A 95 35.09 17.18 -19.61
N TYR A 96 35.00 15.90 -19.96
CA TYR A 96 33.81 15.09 -19.74
C TYR A 96 34.05 14.08 -18.61
N GLU A 97 33.07 13.97 -17.72
CA GLU A 97 33.06 13.04 -16.58
C GLU A 97 31.77 12.22 -16.64
N THR A 98 31.85 10.92 -16.33
CA THR A 98 30.70 10.01 -16.28
C THR A 98 30.54 9.44 -14.86
N PRO A 99 29.32 9.39 -14.31
CA PRO A 99 29.06 8.66 -13.06
C PRO A 99 29.28 7.15 -13.24
N SER A 100 29.35 6.42 -12.12
CA SER A 100 29.35 4.95 -12.15
C SER A 100 28.06 4.40 -12.76
N ARG A 101 28.12 3.19 -13.32
CA ARG A 101 26.94 2.49 -13.85
C ARG A 101 25.85 2.35 -12.80
N GLU A 102 26.20 2.07 -11.55
CA GLU A 102 25.29 1.99 -10.41
C GLU A 102 24.55 3.31 -10.18
N LYS A 103 25.24 4.46 -10.20
CA LYS A 103 24.58 5.77 -10.04
C LYS A 103 23.65 6.12 -11.20
N LEU A 104 24.04 5.77 -12.42
CA LEU A 104 23.19 5.96 -13.61
C LEU A 104 21.94 5.07 -13.54
N ALA A 105 22.10 3.80 -13.17
CA ALA A 105 20.99 2.89 -12.92
C ALA A 105 20.08 3.42 -11.81
N ALA A 106 20.66 3.95 -10.72
CA ALA A 106 19.89 4.49 -9.62
C ALA A 106 19.05 5.72 -10.00
N ALA A 107 19.59 6.64 -10.80
CA ALA A 107 18.84 7.78 -11.29
C ALA A 107 17.67 7.36 -12.21
N LEU A 108 17.87 6.29 -12.99
CA LEU A 108 16.83 5.68 -13.82
C LEU A 108 15.74 5.00 -12.96
N CYS A 109 16.13 4.26 -11.92
CA CYS A 109 15.22 3.64 -10.95
C CYS A 109 14.36 4.69 -10.25
N VAL A 110 14.94 5.81 -9.81
CA VAL A 110 14.18 6.93 -9.22
C VAL A 110 13.18 7.52 -10.22
N GLN A 111 13.53 7.59 -11.50
CA GLN A 111 12.61 8.06 -12.56
C GLN A 111 11.47 7.07 -12.80
N GLN A 112 11.78 5.77 -12.88
CA GLN A 112 10.79 4.71 -13.04
C GLN A 112 9.86 4.66 -11.81
N ALA A 113 10.40 4.71 -10.59
CA ALA A 113 9.63 4.78 -9.37
C ALA A 113 8.67 5.98 -9.38
N LYS A 114 9.13 7.18 -9.77
CA LYS A 114 8.28 8.37 -9.92
C LYS A 114 7.19 8.22 -10.98
N ALA A 115 7.49 7.61 -12.12
CA ALA A 115 6.50 7.33 -13.16
C ALA A 115 5.45 6.27 -12.72
N ASN A 116 5.84 5.39 -11.80
CA ASN A 116 5.06 4.26 -11.29
C ASN A 116 4.36 4.54 -9.95
N MET A 117 4.36 5.77 -9.43
CA MET A 117 3.78 6.11 -8.11
C MET A 117 2.25 6.16 -8.06
N ALA A 118 1.56 6.24 -9.20
CA ALA A 118 0.10 6.45 -9.27
C ALA A 118 -0.68 5.29 -9.92
N ASP A 119 -0.19 4.04 -9.84
CA ASP A 119 -0.85 2.91 -10.49
C ASP A 119 -2.15 2.47 -9.82
N VAL A 120 -2.23 2.70 -8.52
CA VAL A 120 -3.44 2.57 -7.71
C VAL A 120 -3.57 3.84 -6.90
N THR A 121 -4.71 4.49 -6.99
CA THR A 121 -5.08 5.63 -6.15
C THR A 121 -6.41 5.37 -5.48
N MET A 122 -6.60 5.93 -4.28
CA MET A 122 -7.83 5.88 -3.53
C MET A 122 -8.29 7.32 -3.33
N ASN A 123 -9.24 7.77 -4.16
CA ASN A 123 -9.68 9.17 -4.23
C ASN A 123 -8.50 10.15 -4.44
N GLY A 124 -7.54 9.83 -5.32
CA GLY A 124 -6.37 10.68 -5.59
C GLY A 124 -5.20 10.59 -4.59
N VAL A 125 -5.33 9.77 -3.52
CA VAL A 125 -4.23 9.39 -2.62
C VAL A 125 -3.52 8.17 -3.19
N ALA A 126 -2.18 8.17 -3.19
CA ALA A 126 -1.33 7.10 -3.68
C ALA A 126 -0.18 6.80 -2.71
N ILE A 127 0.40 5.59 -2.82
CA ILE A 127 1.62 5.24 -2.08
C ILE A 127 2.75 6.23 -2.40
N GLY A 128 3.33 6.81 -1.35
CA GLY A 128 4.41 7.79 -1.40
C GLY A 128 3.95 9.26 -1.35
N ASP A 129 2.63 9.52 -1.38
CA ASP A 129 2.11 10.86 -1.09
C ASP A 129 2.47 11.30 0.33
N SER A 130 2.57 12.61 0.57
CA SER A 130 2.80 13.11 1.92
C SER A 130 1.53 13.02 2.78
N ARG A 131 1.71 12.81 4.09
CA ARG A 131 0.67 12.97 5.11
C ARG A 131 -0.11 14.27 4.93
N ALA A 132 0.60 15.39 4.75
CA ALA A 132 -0.02 16.70 4.55
C ALA A 132 -0.98 16.73 3.35
N LYS A 133 -0.67 16.02 2.26
CA LYS A 133 -1.59 15.90 1.11
C LYS A 133 -2.86 15.15 1.51
N VAL A 134 -2.72 14.02 2.22
CA VAL A 134 -3.88 13.22 2.65
C VAL A 134 -4.76 14.01 3.61
N GLU A 135 -4.16 14.68 4.60
CA GLU A 135 -4.88 15.50 5.58
C GLU A 135 -5.57 16.70 4.93
N ALA A 136 -4.99 17.28 3.88
CA ALA A 136 -5.66 18.33 3.09
C ALA A 136 -6.92 17.82 2.35
N MET A 137 -6.97 16.52 2.03
CA MET A 137 -8.08 15.91 1.29
C MET A 137 -9.14 15.30 2.22
N TYR A 138 -8.72 14.75 3.35
CA TYR A 138 -9.57 13.96 4.26
C TYR A 138 -9.78 14.59 5.64
N GLY A 139 -9.07 15.67 5.96
CA GLY A 139 -9.04 16.24 7.30
C GLY A 139 -8.23 15.38 8.27
N THR A 140 -8.58 15.43 9.54
CA THR A 140 -7.90 14.65 10.58
C THR A 140 -8.39 13.21 10.60
N ALA A 141 -7.48 12.28 10.87
CA ALA A 141 -7.86 10.89 11.08
C ALA A 141 -8.82 10.75 12.27
N LYS A 142 -9.87 9.96 12.11
CA LYS A 142 -10.79 9.56 13.18
C LYS A 142 -10.05 8.81 14.29
N ARG A 143 -9.12 7.95 13.88
CA ARG A 143 -8.37 7.07 14.78
C ARG A 143 -7.00 6.78 14.22
N LYS A 144 -6.04 6.59 15.13
CA LYS A 144 -4.70 6.07 14.87
C LYS A 144 -4.51 4.78 15.69
N THR A 145 -4.14 3.69 15.04
CA THR A 145 -4.07 2.35 15.64
C THR A 145 -2.86 1.59 15.11
N LYS A 146 -2.15 0.85 15.96
CA LYS A 146 -0.97 0.08 15.54
C LYS A 146 -1.34 -1.01 14.53
N ASN A 147 -0.45 -1.30 13.58
CA ASN A 147 -0.65 -2.37 12.60
C ASN A 147 0.46 -3.43 12.67
N ALA A 148 0.25 -4.53 11.96
CA ALA A 148 1.16 -5.67 11.95
C ALA A 148 2.56 -5.34 11.41
N TYR A 149 2.70 -4.24 10.67
CA TYR A 149 3.94 -3.73 10.11
C TYR A 149 4.81 -2.95 11.11
N GLY A 150 4.36 -2.81 12.36
CA GLY A 150 5.04 -1.97 13.35
C GLY A 150 4.82 -0.46 13.15
N LEU A 151 3.95 -0.08 12.21
CA LEU A 151 3.50 1.28 11.98
C LEU A 151 2.08 1.47 12.55
N TYR A 152 1.37 2.50 12.08
CA TYR A 152 0.01 2.81 12.49
C TYR A 152 -0.90 2.99 11.28
N TRP A 153 -2.06 2.33 11.31
CA TRP A 153 -3.20 2.69 10.49
C TRP A 153 -3.88 3.93 11.05
N GLU A 154 -4.04 4.94 10.20
CA GLU A 154 -4.90 6.09 10.41
C GLU A 154 -6.15 5.97 9.58
N ALA A 155 -7.30 5.93 10.26
CA ALA A 155 -8.61 5.76 9.66
C ALA A 155 -9.27 7.12 9.40
N TYR A 156 -9.52 7.42 8.14
CA TYR A 156 -10.21 8.63 7.69
C TYR A 156 -11.64 8.25 7.28
N ASP A 157 -12.65 8.89 7.87
CA ASP A 157 -14.06 8.48 7.73
C ASP A 157 -14.97 9.57 7.12
N GLN A 158 -14.41 10.75 6.84
CA GLN A 158 -15.10 11.95 6.34
C GLN A 158 -16.46 12.23 7.01
N GLY A 159 -16.56 11.98 8.33
CA GLY A 159 -17.79 12.24 9.08
C GLY A 159 -18.89 11.21 8.79
N GLY A 160 -18.68 9.97 9.25
CA GLY A 160 -19.68 8.90 9.18
C GLY A 160 -19.35 7.78 8.19
N TYR A 161 -18.07 7.44 8.06
CA TYR A 161 -17.50 6.39 7.22
C TYR A 161 -17.82 6.48 5.72
N LYS A 162 -18.07 7.70 5.23
CA LYS A 162 -18.13 7.96 3.78
C LYS A 162 -16.72 8.02 3.23
N ASN A 163 -16.47 7.40 2.07
CA ASN A 163 -15.14 7.32 1.47
C ASN A 163 -14.06 6.87 2.47
N PHE A 164 -14.45 5.98 3.40
CA PHE A 164 -13.56 5.39 4.39
C PHE A 164 -12.24 4.94 3.77
N LEU A 165 -11.14 5.41 4.35
CA LEU A 165 -9.79 5.15 3.88
C LEU A 165 -8.89 4.92 5.10
N MET A 166 -8.17 3.80 5.12
CA MET A 166 -7.10 3.55 6.08
C MET A 166 -5.77 3.84 5.40
N VAL A 167 -4.91 4.62 6.05
CA VAL A 167 -3.56 4.94 5.56
C VAL A 167 -2.52 4.67 6.62
N SER A 168 -1.44 3.99 6.26
CA SER A 168 -0.25 3.83 7.10
C SER A 168 0.87 4.67 6.53
N TYR A 169 1.56 5.41 7.40
CA TYR A 169 2.65 6.31 7.00
C TYR A 169 3.99 5.79 7.52
N ASP A 170 5.01 5.80 6.64
CA ASP A 170 6.43 5.70 7.02
C ASP A 170 7.09 7.04 6.71
N ARG A 171 7.75 7.66 7.70
CA ARG A 171 8.41 8.98 7.58
C ARG A 171 7.53 10.03 6.87
N ASP A 172 6.26 10.14 7.28
CA ASP A 172 5.23 11.02 6.71
C ASP A 172 4.89 10.82 5.23
N ARG A 173 5.24 9.65 4.68
CA ARG A 173 4.85 9.20 3.34
C ARG A 173 3.90 8.01 3.43
N VAL A 174 2.88 7.97 2.59
CA VAL A 174 1.94 6.85 2.50
C VAL A 174 2.72 5.57 2.16
N ALA A 175 2.72 4.59 3.05
CA ALA A 175 3.43 3.32 2.89
C ALA A 175 2.47 2.14 2.67
N ALA A 176 1.24 2.25 3.17
CA ALA A 176 0.15 1.32 2.86
C ALA A 176 -1.20 2.06 2.89
N MET A 177 -2.19 1.52 2.18
CA MET A 177 -3.54 2.06 2.16
C MET A 177 -4.58 0.97 1.89
N TYR A 178 -5.76 1.11 2.49
CA TYR A 178 -6.88 0.20 2.28
C TYR A 178 -8.21 0.96 2.18
N THR A 179 -9.10 0.47 1.33
CA THR A 179 -10.50 0.89 1.30
C THR A 179 -11.41 -0.21 0.74
N ASN A 180 -12.64 -0.27 1.22
CA ASN A 180 -13.76 -1.01 0.66
C ASN A 180 -14.78 -0.11 -0.07
N GLN A 181 -14.43 1.16 -0.29
CA GLN A 181 -15.32 2.15 -0.89
C GLN A 181 -15.04 2.27 -2.40
N PRO A 182 -16.03 2.69 -3.22
CA PRO A 182 -15.88 2.85 -4.68
C PRO A 182 -15.06 4.08 -5.07
N ILE A 183 -13.93 4.28 -4.39
CA ILE A 183 -12.96 5.37 -4.58
C ILE A 183 -11.63 4.87 -5.15
N VAL A 184 -11.49 3.56 -5.35
CA VAL A 184 -10.30 2.94 -5.95
C VAL A 184 -10.27 3.21 -7.45
N GLN A 185 -9.15 3.76 -7.92
CA GLN A 185 -8.86 3.97 -9.33
C GLN A 185 -7.49 3.39 -9.65
N THR A 186 -7.43 2.42 -10.56
CA THR A 186 -6.15 1.93 -11.10
C THR A 186 -5.95 2.34 -12.55
N LYS A 187 -4.69 2.47 -12.99
CA LYS A 187 -4.37 2.73 -14.41
C LYS A 187 -4.89 1.65 -15.35
N LYS A 188 -5.09 0.42 -14.86
CA LYS A 188 -5.66 -0.70 -15.61
C LYS A 188 -7.20 -0.71 -15.59
N GLY A 189 -7.85 0.31 -15.02
CA GLY A 189 -9.31 0.44 -14.95
C GLY A 189 -9.97 -0.56 -14.01
N THR A 190 -9.25 -1.03 -12.99
CA THR A 190 -9.75 -1.96 -11.96
C THR A 190 -10.09 -1.17 -10.70
N GLY A 191 -11.07 -1.65 -9.94
CA GLY A 191 -11.54 -1.07 -8.69
C GLY A 191 -12.70 -1.89 -8.12
N ILE A 192 -13.38 -1.35 -7.10
CA ILE A 192 -14.58 -1.98 -6.53
C ILE A 192 -15.59 -2.33 -7.63
N GLY A 193 -16.16 -3.53 -7.55
CA GLY A 193 -17.09 -4.09 -8.53
C GLY A 193 -16.44 -4.77 -9.73
N THR A 194 -15.13 -4.68 -9.92
CA THR A 194 -14.44 -5.39 -11.03
C THR A 194 -14.51 -6.90 -10.81
N ALA A 195 -14.84 -7.70 -11.83
CA ALA A 195 -14.87 -9.16 -11.69
C ALA A 195 -13.45 -9.74 -11.55
N LYS A 196 -13.28 -10.77 -10.70
CA LYS A 196 -12.01 -11.49 -10.49
C LYS A 196 -11.33 -11.90 -11.80
N THR A 197 -12.09 -12.43 -12.76
CA THR A 197 -11.57 -12.82 -14.08
C THR A 197 -10.96 -11.65 -14.86
N VAL A 198 -11.51 -10.44 -14.71
CA VAL A 198 -10.96 -9.22 -15.34
C VAL A 198 -9.70 -8.75 -14.62
N VAL A 199 -9.64 -8.90 -13.29
CA VAL A 199 -8.41 -8.64 -12.53
C VAL A 199 -7.31 -9.59 -12.99
N GLU A 200 -7.56 -10.90 -13.04
CA GLU A 200 -6.59 -11.89 -13.50
C GLU A 200 -6.15 -11.67 -14.95
N ALA A 201 -7.07 -11.29 -15.85
CA ALA A 201 -6.71 -10.95 -17.22
C ALA A 201 -5.78 -9.73 -17.33
N ARG A 202 -5.87 -8.77 -16.39
CA ARG A 202 -5.09 -7.52 -16.41
C ARG A 202 -3.78 -7.61 -15.64
N TYR A 203 -3.72 -8.43 -14.59
CA TYR A 203 -2.58 -8.51 -13.68
C TYR A 203 -1.85 -9.85 -13.74
N GLY A 204 -2.39 -10.85 -14.44
CA GLY A 204 -1.86 -12.21 -14.47
C GLY A 204 -2.43 -13.07 -13.35
N ARG A 205 -1.73 -14.15 -13.00
CA ARG A 205 -2.12 -14.98 -11.86
C ARG A 205 -1.75 -14.28 -10.54
N PRO A 206 -2.57 -14.40 -9.48
CA PRO A 206 -2.18 -13.93 -8.16
C PRO A 206 -0.96 -14.69 -7.67
N LEU A 207 -0.17 -14.05 -6.80
CA LEU A 207 0.97 -14.66 -6.15
C LEU A 207 0.50 -15.81 -5.25
N ALA A 208 1.18 -16.94 -5.32
CA ALA A 208 0.95 -18.07 -4.40
C ALA A 208 1.70 -17.88 -3.07
N PHE A 209 2.82 -17.17 -3.09
CA PHE A 209 3.66 -16.93 -1.91
C PHE A 209 4.26 -15.53 -1.89
N ILE A 210 4.58 -15.06 -0.69
CA ILE A 210 5.46 -13.92 -0.45
C ILE A 210 6.72 -14.44 0.22
N GLN A 211 7.88 -14.17 -0.39
CA GLN A 211 9.17 -14.47 0.20
C GLN A 211 9.68 -13.24 0.98
N LYS A 212 10.10 -13.45 2.22
CA LYS A 212 10.72 -12.43 3.07
C LYS A 212 12.01 -12.97 3.65
N LYS A 213 13.14 -12.42 3.19
CA LYS A 213 14.48 -12.92 3.54
C LYS A 213 14.52 -14.45 3.34
N ASP A 214 14.63 -15.22 4.43
CA ASP A 214 14.75 -16.68 4.42
C ASP A 214 13.41 -17.41 4.61
N ALA A 215 12.29 -16.69 4.77
CA ALA A 215 10.96 -17.27 4.99
C ALA A 215 10.07 -17.15 3.74
N VAL A 216 9.28 -18.19 3.47
CA VAL A 216 8.26 -18.20 2.43
C VAL A 216 6.89 -18.35 3.09
N TYR A 217 5.99 -17.42 2.81
CA TYR A 217 4.63 -17.42 3.34
C TYR A 217 3.66 -17.76 2.22
N ASP A 218 2.91 -18.85 2.39
CA ASP A 218 1.77 -19.17 1.53
C ASP A 218 0.68 -18.11 1.73
N ILE A 219 0.24 -17.51 0.63
CA ILE A 219 -0.82 -16.50 0.62
C ILE A 219 -1.91 -16.84 -0.38
N GLN A 220 -1.90 -18.06 -0.94
CA GLN A 220 -2.89 -18.50 -1.89
C GLN A 220 -4.27 -18.55 -1.22
N ASN A 221 -5.24 -17.85 -1.81
CA ASN A 221 -6.60 -17.80 -1.31
C ASN A 221 -7.58 -17.59 -2.48
N ASP A 222 -8.80 -18.09 -2.35
CA ASP A 222 -9.85 -17.88 -3.33
C ASP A 222 -10.63 -16.57 -3.11
N GLU A 223 -10.64 -16.07 -1.88
CA GLU A 223 -11.34 -14.86 -1.41
C GLU A 223 -10.54 -13.57 -1.64
N TYR A 224 -9.25 -13.67 -1.96
CA TYR A 224 -8.46 -12.52 -2.39
C TYR A 224 -7.31 -12.93 -3.30
N GLY A 225 -6.85 -11.99 -4.13
CA GLY A 225 -5.67 -12.16 -4.97
C GLY A 225 -4.67 -11.04 -4.75
N THR A 226 -3.43 -11.39 -4.42
CA THR A 226 -2.33 -10.43 -4.24
C THR A 226 -1.43 -10.42 -5.47
N TYR A 227 -1.09 -9.22 -5.95
CA TYR A 227 -0.29 -9.00 -7.15
C TYR A 227 0.86 -8.04 -6.83
N LEU A 228 2.06 -8.34 -7.31
CA LEU A 228 3.18 -7.41 -7.25
C LEU A 228 3.10 -6.45 -8.44
N VAL A 229 2.82 -5.17 -8.18
CA VAL A 229 2.68 -4.13 -9.20
C VAL A 229 3.64 -3.00 -8.86
N ASN A 230 4.73 -2.90 -9.61
CA ASN A 230 5.72 -1.82 -9.48
C ASN A 230 6.18 -1.60 -8.02
N GLY A 231 6.68 -2.66 -7.39
CA GLY A 231 7.20 -2.63 -6.02
C GLY A 231 6.13 -2.51 -4.93
N ARG A 232 4.87 -2.83 -5.24
CA ARG A 232 3.75 -2.79 -4.28
C ARG A 232 2.95 -4.07 -4.36
N TYR A 233 2.59 -4.62 -3.21
CA TYR A 233 1.60 -5.66 -3.13
C TYR A 233 0.21 -5.00 -3.21
N VAL A 234 -0.57 -5.38 -4.21
CA VAL A 234 -1.95 -4.97 -4.39
C VAL A 234 -2.82 -6.20 -4.20
N THR A 235 -3.59 -6.22 -3.12
CA THR A 235 -4.53 -7.28 -2.80
C THR A 235 -5.94 -6.83 -3.12
N PHE A 236 -6.61 -7.59 -3.99
CA PHE A 236 -8.03 -7.43 -4.30
C PHE A 236 -8.81 -8.50 -3.55
N PHE A 237 -9.75 -8.08 -2.70
CA PHE A 237 -10.69 -8.95 -1.97
C PHE A 237 -11.93 -9.18 -2.85
N TYR A 238 -12.42 -10.42 -2.91
CA TYR A 238 -13.48 -10.84 -3.83
C TYR A 238 -14.71 -11.35 -3.10
N ASP A 239 -15.82 -10.63 -3.27
CA ASP A 239 -17.11 -11.04 -2.73
C ASP A 239 -17.71 -12.20 -3.53
N ARG A 240 -17.66 -13.41 -2.97
CA ARG A 240 -18.28 -14.60 -3.57
C ARG A 240 -19.80 -14.54 -3.71
N TYR A 241 -20.47 -13.74 -2.89
CA TYR A 241 -21.92 -13.53 -2.98
C TYR A 241 -22.29 -12.39 -3.95
N ASN A 242 -21.29 -11.70 -4.50
CA ASN A 242 -21.45 -10.74 -5.58
C ASN A 242 -20.66 -11.16 -6.82
N ASN A 243 -20.76 -12.45 -7.19
CA ASN A 243 -20.14 -13.02 -8.39
C ASN A 243 -18.62 -12.83 -8.46
N ASN A 244 -17.91 -12.97 -7.33
CA ASN A 244 -16.46 -12.79 -7.20
C ASN A 244 -16.00 -11.42 -7.74
N ARG A 245 -16.72 -10.36 -7.37
CA ARG A 245 -16.34 -8.98 -7.69
C ARG A 245 -15.51 -8.38 -6.56
N VAL A 246 -14.60 -7.48 -6.93
CA VAL A 246 -13.77 -6.76 -5.98
C VAL A 246 -14.64 -5.97 -5.01
N ASP A 247 -14.48 -6.15 -3.71
CA ASP A 247 -15.18 -5.39 -2.66
C ASP A 247 -14.25 -4.67 -1.67
N GLY A 248 -12.98 -5.07 -1.63
CA GLY A 248 -11.92 -4.38 -0.91
C GLY A 248 -10.61 -4.33 -1.71
N VAL A 249 -9.80 -3.29 -1.47
CA VAL A 249 -8.44 -3.20 -2.02
C VAL A 249 -7.46 -2.75 -0.93
N LEU A 250 -6.42 -3.57 -0.72
CA LEU A 250 -5.27 -3.25 0.13
C LEU A 250 -4.04 -3.04 -0.77
N VAL A 251 -3.29 -1.97 -0.53
CA VAL A 251 -2.01 -1.70 -1.19
C VAL A 251 -0.95 -1.51 -0.13
N VAL A 252 0.14 -2.29 -0.22
CA VAL A 252 1.27 -2.24 0.72
C VAL A 252 2.56 -2.06 -0.09
N ASN A 253 3.40 -1.11 0.30
CA ASN A 253 4.74 -1.00 -0.27
C ASN A 253 5.52 -2.28 0.03
N ARG A 254 6.16 -2.89 -0.97
CA ARG A 254 6.89 -4.15 -0.79
C ARG A 254 7.95 -4.05 0.31
N ALA A 255 8.70 -2.94 0.36
CA ALA A 255 9.71 -2.73 1.40
C ALA A 255 9.12 -2.84 2.82
N LEU A 256 7.88 -2.36 3.02
CA LEU A 256 7.18 -2.47 4.30
C LEU A 256 6.76 -3.91 4.61
N GLU A 257 6.27 -4.65 3.61
CA GLU A 257 5.91 -6.05 3.79
C GLU A 257 7.13 -6.93 4.09
N ASP A 258 8.26 -6.66 3.43
CA ASP A 258 9.53 -7.38 3.57
C ASP A 258 10.16 -7.17 4.97
N GLU A 259 9.95 -5.99 5.57
CA GLU A 259 10.40 -5.66 6.94
C GLU A 259 9.47 -6.20 8.04
N LYS A 260 8.28 -6.69 7.70
CA LYS A 260 7.32 -7.14 8.70
C LYS A 260 7.85 -8.34 9.51
N PRO A 261 7.82 -8.27 10.86
CA PRO A 261 8.32 -9.36 11.69
C PRO A 261 7.37 -10.56 11.67
N GLY A 262 7.80 -11.64 11.00
CA GLY A 262 7.02 -12.88 10.92
C GLY A 262 5.73 -12.76 10.12
N PHE A 263 4.87 -13.77 10.23
CA PHE A 263 3.58 -13.76 9.54
C PHE A 263 2.62 -12.77 10.19
N TYR A 264 2.45 -12.76 11.52
CA TYR A 264 1.46 -11.94 12.24
C TYR A 264 1.96 -10.56 12.74
N GLY A 265 3.22 -10.22 12.51
CA GLY A 265 3.82 -9.05 13.16
C GLY A 265 4.22 -9.34 14.61
N THR A 266 4.70 -8.31 15.31
CA THR A 266 4.98 -8.40 16.75
C THR A 266 3.69 -8.23 17.55
N THR A 267 3.21 -9.32 18.15
CA THR A 267 1.98 -9.28 18.96
C THR A 267 2.21 -8.55 20.28
N THR A 268 1.43 -7.49 20.51
CA THR A 268 1.43 -6.72 21.76
C THR A 268 0.00 -6.42 22.19
N GLU A 269 -0.20 -6.01 23.44
CA GLU A 269 -1.50 -5.53 23.91
C GLU A 269 -2.01 -4.32 23.11
N GLU A 270 -1.09 -3.46 22.69
CA GLU A 270 -1.38 -2.32 21.81
C GLU A 270 -1.90 -2.80 20.44
N LEU A 271 -1.27 -3.81 19.83
CA LEU A 271 -1.73 -4.38 18.56
C LEU A 271 -3.08 -5.09 18.72
N ARG A 272 -3.29 -5.82 19.83
CA ARG A 272 -4.57 -6.44 20.18
C ARG A 272 -5.70 -5.41 20.21
N THR A 273 -5.51 -4.34 20.98
CA THR A 273 -6.49 -3.24 21.09
C THR A 273 -6.66 -2.49 19.77
N ALA A 274 -5.59 -2.35 18.99
CA ALA A 274 -5.65 -1.76 17.66
C ALA A 274 -6.55 -2.58 16.71
N TYR A 275 -6.43 -3.91 16.69
CA TYR A 275 -7.27 -4.77 15.87
C TYR A 275 -8.76 -4.67 16.25
N GLU A 276 -9.09 -4.60 17.54
CA GLU A 276 -10.47 -4.43 18.00
C GLU A 276 -11.11 -3.17 17.40
N TYR A 277 -10.39 -2.04 17.44
CA TYR A 277 -10.88 -0.80 16.88
C TYR A 277 -10.86 -0.74 15.35
N GLN A 278 -9.85 -1.35 14.71
CA GLN A 278 -9.80 -1.45 13.25
C GLN A 278 -11.00 -2.23 12.72
N ILE A 279 -11.29 -3.40 13.33
CA ILE A 279 -12.45 -4.22 12.98
C ILE A 279 -13.77 -3.45 13.20
N PHE A 280 -13.88 -2.68 14.29
CA PHE A 280 -15.05 -1.83 14.53
C PHE A 280 -15.23 -0.78 13.44
N ASP A 281 -14.15 -0.09 13.05
CA ASP A 281 -14.19 0.94 12.02
C ASP A 281 -14.48 0.33 10.64
N LEU A 282 -13.92 -0.84 10.32
CA LEU A 282 -14.20 -1.61 9.10
C LEU A 282 -15.66 -2.07 9.03
N ALA A 283 -16.20 -2.63 10.12
CA ALA A 283 -17.60 -3.03 10.21
C ALA A 283 -18.54 -1.85 9.93
N ASN A 284 -18.25 -0.68 10.51
CA ASN A 284 -19.03 0.51 10.26
C ASN A 284 -18.87 1.06 8.84
N ALA A 285 -17.67 1.00 8.25
CA ALA A 285 -17.47 1.36 6.85
C ALA A 285 -18.30 0.49 5.89
N ALA A 286 -18.34 -0.82 6.13
CA ALA A 286 -19.19 -1.74 5.38
C ALA A 286 -20.68 -1.42 5.59
N ARG A 287 -21.14 -1.25 6.83
CA ARG A 287 -22.55 -0.89 7.10
C ARG A 287 -22.98 0.39 6.40
N ARG A 288 -22.13 1.43 6.43
CA ARG A 288 -22.41 2.71 5.76
C ARG A 288 -22.45 2.58 4.24
N LEU A 289 -21.59 1.73 3.65
CA LEU A 289 -21.64 1.40 2.22
C LEU A 289 -22.95 0.71 1.84
N HIS A 290 -23.50 -0.13 2.72
CA HIS A 290 -24.79 -0.80 2.55
C HIS A 290 -26.01 0.03 3.02
N GLY A 291 -25.84 1.33 3.29
CA GLY A 291 -26.95 2.22 3.67
C GLY A 291 -27.47 2.01 5.10
N LEU A 292 -26.77 1.25 5.94
CA LEU A 292 -27.13 0.99 7.32
C LEU A 292 -26.48 2.00 8.27
N PRO A 293 -27.09 2.32 9.43
CA PRO A 293 -26.45 3.13 10.46
C PRO A 293 -25.17 2.49 11.00
N ALA A 294 -24.22 3.33 11.39
CA ALA A 294 -23.04 2.87 12.12
C ALA A 294 -23.44 2.40 13.53
N LEU A 295 -22.84 1.31 13.98
CA LEU A 295 -22.98 0.77 15.33
C LEU A 295 -22.18 1.62 16.30
N ALA A 296 -22.70 1.79 17.51
CA ALA A 296 -21.97 2.41 18.60
C ALA A 296 -21.09 1.38 19.31
N TRP A 297 -19.84 1.75 19.59
CA TRP A 297 -18.94 0.93 20.39
C TRP A 297 -19.55 0.71 21.78
N ASP A 298 -19.59 -0.53 22.25
CA ASP A 298 -19.97 -0.86 23.62
C ASP A 298 -18.82 -1.58 24.33
N ALA A 299 -18.34 -0.98 25.43
CA ALA A 299 -17.18 -1.48 26.15
C ALA A 299 -17.45 -2.78 26.91
N LYS A 300 -18.71 -3.04 27.33
CA LYS A 300 -19.07 -4.28 28.02
C LYS A 300 -19.14 -5.44 27.02
N ALA A 301 -19.72 -5.20 25.84
CA ALA A 301 -19.73 -6.19 24.77
C ALA A 301 -18.30 -6.48 24.28
N ALA A 302 -17.43 -5.47 24.21
CA ALA A 302 -16.02 -5.67 23.85
C ALA A 302 -15.26 -6.49 24.91
N ALA A 303 -15.55 -6.29 26.20
CA ALA A 303 -15.00 -7.12 27.26
C ALA A 303 -15.46 -8.59 27.13
N ALA A 304 -16.76 -8.83 26.94
CA ALA A 304 -17.31 -10.18 26.69
C ALA A 304 -16.65 -10.86 25.48
N ALA A 305 -16.53 -10.14 24.36
CA ALA A 305 -15.89 -10.62 23.15
C ALA A 305 -14.40 -10.95 23.38
N ARG A 306 -13.68 -10.13 24.16
CA ARG A 306 -12.26 -10.33 24.43
C ARG A 306 -12.04 -11.55 25.31
N GLU A 307 -12.82 -11.69 26.38
CA GLU A 307 -12.78 -12.86 27.25
C GLU A 307 -13.02 -14.16 26.45
N HIS A 308 -13.94 -14.13 25.48
CA HIS A 308 -14.19 -15.29 24.61
C HIS A 308 -13.02 -15.58 23.66
N SER A 309 -12.45 -14.54 23.04
CA SER A 309 -11.24 -14.70 22.21
C SER A 309 -10.05 -15.23 23.03
N GLU A 310 -9.88 -14.76 24.27
CA GLU A 310 -8.85 -15.26 25.20
C GLU A 310 -9.10 -16.72 25.59
N ASP A 311 -10.34 -17.08 25.89
CA ASP A 311 -10.73 -18.45 26.22
C ASP A 311 -10.45 -19.42 25.06
N MET A 312 -10.83 -19.05 23.83
CA MET A 312 -10.50 -19.81 22.62
C MET A 312 -8.99 -19.93 22.39
N ALA A 313 -8.25 -18.83 22.59
CA ALA A 313 -6.80 -18.79 22.37
C ALA A 313 -6.02 -19.64 23.38
N VAL A 314 -6.42 -19.60 24.66
CA VAL A 314 -5.77 -20.33 25.76
C VAL A 314 -6.11 -21.82 25.72
N HIS A 315 -7.36 -22.17 25.43
CA HIS A 315 -7.82 -23.56 25.45
C HIS A 315 -7.82 -24.24 24.08
N HIS A 316 -7.29 -23.57 23.04
CA HIS A 316 -7.08 -24.11 21.71
C HIS A 316 -8.35 -24.71 21.07
N TYR A 317 -9.48 -24.01 21.19
CA TYR A 317 -10.74 -24.40 20.55
C TYR A 317 -11.33 -23.24 19.73
N PHE A 318 -12.27 -23.56 18.84
CA PHE A 318 -12.96 -22.57 18.02
C PHE A 318 -14.46 -22.89 17.96
N SER A 319 -15.26 -22.16 18.75
CA SER A 319 -16.70 -22.39 18.88
C SER A 319 -17.40 -21.16 19.47
N HIS A 320 -18.65 -20.94 19.08
CA HIS A 320 -19.53 -19.93 19.70
C HIS A 320 -19.85 -20.26 21.17
N THR A 321 -19.99 -21.56 21.48
CA THR A 321 -20.22 -22.04 22.85
C THR A 321 -18.89 -22.39 23.48
N ASN A 322 -18.62 -21.81 24.65
CA ASN A 322 -17.37 -22.04 25.36
C ASN A 322 -17.34 -23.38 26.09
N LEU A 323 -16.19 -23.75 26.67
CA LEU A 323 -16.01 -25.06 27.32
C LEU A 323 -16.83 -25.24 28.60
N GLN A 324 -17.37 -24.16 29.17
CA GLN A 324 -18.34 -24.23 30.28
C GLN A 324 -19.80 -24.29 29.81
N GLY A 325 -20.04 -24.42 28.50
CA GLY A 325 -21.37 -24.51 27.90
C GLY A 325 -22.09 -23.16 27.74
N LEU A 326 -21.38 -22.03 27.85
CA LEU A 326 -21.96 -20.70 27.74
C LEU A 326 -21.99 -20.25 26.29
N SER A 327 -23.18 -19.86 25.85
CA SER A 327 -23.39 -19.22 24.55
C SER A 327 -22.94 -17.74 24.57
N PRO A 328 -22.82 -17.06 23.41
CA PRO A 328 -22.51 -15.62 23.36
C PRO A 328 -23.51 -14.79 24.16
N PHE A 329 -24.77 -15.22 24.14
CA PHE A 329 -25.89 -14.66 24.88
C PHE A 329 -25.72 -14.74 26.41
N ASP A 330 -25.23 -15.86 26.91
CA ASP A 330 -24.93 -16.02 28.33
C ASP A 330 -23.76 -15.12 28.75
N ARG A 331 -22.75 -14.99 27.88
CA ARG A 331 -21.60 -14.10 28.12
C ARG A 331 -22.03 -12.63 28.15
N LEU A 332 -22.83 -12.16 27.18
CA LEU A 332 -23.40 -10.81 27.19
C LEU A 332 -24.21 -10.53 28.47
N LYS A 333 -25.04 -11.49 28.89
CA LYS A 333 -25.84 -11.36 30.12
C LYS A 333 -24.97 -11.27 31.38
N ARG A 334 -23.85 -12.02 31.45
CA ARG A 334 -22.89 -11.94 32.56
C ARG A 334 -22.22 -10.57 32.66
N HIS A 335 -22.01 -9.91 31.53
CA HIS A 335 -21.54 -8.52 31.46
C HIS A 335 -22.65 -7.49 31.74
N GLY A 336 -23.85 -7.94 32.13
CA GLY A 336 -24.98 -7.07 32.49
C GLY A 336 -25.60 -6.38 31.28
N ILE A 337 -25.53 -7.00 30.10
CA ILE A 337 -26.15 -6.50 28.87
C ILE A 337 -27.52 -7.15 28.70
N ALA A 338 -28.57 -6.34 28.69
CA ALA A 338 -29.89 -6.72 28.24
C ALA A 338 -30.05 -6.33 26.77
N TYR A 339 -30.73 -7.19 25.99
CA TYR A 339 -30.92 -6.97 24.56
C TYR A 339 -32.20 -7.63 24.06
N ARG A 340 -32.79 -7.06 23.01
CA ARG A 340 -33.89 -7.66 22.22
C ARG A 340 -33.38 -8.62 21.15
N VAL A 341 -32.20 -8.34 20.60
CA VAL A 341 -31.53 -9.15 19.59
C VAL A 341 -30.02 -9.04 19.75
N ALA A 342 -29.31 -10.15 19.55
CA ALA A 342 -27.86 -10.22 19.60
C ALA A 342 -27.32 -11.22 18.57
N GLY A 343 -26.05 -11.12 18.23
CA GLY A 343 -25.37 -12.04 17.32
C GLY A 343 -23.86 -11.99 17.53
N GLU A 344 -23.18 -13.07 17.14
CA GLU A 344 -21.72 -13.18 17.27
C GLU A 344 -21.08 -13.57 15.93
N ASN A 345 -19.96 -12.94 15.60
CA ASN A 345 -19.00 -13.47 14.63
C ASN A 345 -17.71 -13.87 15.34
N ILE A 346 -17.14 -15.02 14.98
CA ILE A 346 -15.82 -15.44 15.44
C ILE A 346 -14.91 -15.75 14.24
N ALA A 347 -13.61 -15.58 14.41
CA ALA A 347 -12.60 -15.95 13.43
C ALA A 347 -11.26 -16.23 14.12
N TYR A 348 -10.37 -16.91 13.40
CA TYR A 348 -9.06 -17.28 13.90
C TYR A 348 -8.05 -17.45 12.76
N GLY A 349 -6.83 -16.96 12.97
CA GLY A 349 -5.69 -17.20 12.09
C GLY A 349 -5.58 -16.26 10.88
N GLN A 350 -6.57 -15.40 10.64
CA GLN A 350 -6.45 -14.32 9.66
C GLN A 350 -5.35 -13.36 10.09
N TYR A 351 -4.59 -12.88 9.12
CA TYR A 351 -3.33 -12.21 9.36
C TYR A 351 -3.45 -10.86 10.09
N GLU A 352 -4.44 -10.03 9.73
CA GLU A 352 -4.72 -8.74 10.37
C GLU A 352 -6.21 -8.36 10.28
N ALA A 353 -6.58 -7.26 10.95
CA ALA A 353 -7.95 -6.76 11.04
C ALA A 353 -8.69 -6.63 9.69
N ILE A 354 -7.99 -6.21 8.64
CA ILE A 354 -8.55 -6.08 7.28
C ILE A 354 -8.96 -7.45 6.74
N PHE A 355 -8.07 -8.45 6.82
CA PHE A 355 -8.32 -9.77 6.28
C PHE A 355 -9.44 -10.51 7.02
N VAL A 356 -9.54 -10.36 8.34
CA VAL A 356 -10.65 -10.96 9.10
C VAL A 356 -11.98 -10.30 8.78
N HIS A 357 -12.01 -8.97 8.61
CA HIS A 357 -13.22 -8.27 8.21
C HIS A 357 -13.71 -8.73 6.84
N GLU A 358 -12.82 -8.80 5.85
CA GLU A 358 -13.15 -9.26 4.50
C GLU A 358 -13.63 -10.73 4.52
N ALA A 359 -12.96 -11.61 5.27
CA ALA A 359 -13.38 -13.00 5.43
C ALA A 359 -14.80 -13.13 6.03
N TRP A 360 -15.15 -12.29 7.02
CA TRP A 360 -16.52 -12.25 7.54
C TRP A 360 -17.52 -11.71 6.52
N MET A 361 -17.17 -10.69 5.74
CA MET A 361 -18.02 -10.20 4.66
C MET A 361 -18.20 -11.27 3.56
N HIS A 362 -17.21 -12.10 3.30
CA HIS A 362 -17.26 -13.17 2.29
C HIS A 362 -17.87 -14.47 2.81
N SER A 363 -18.47 -14.46 4.00
CA SER A 363 -19.18 -15.58 4.61
C SER A 363 -20.63 -15.20 4.94
N LEU A 364 -21.61 -15.92 4.37
CA LEU A 364 -23.03 -15.52 4.44
C LEU A 364 -23.52 -15.33 5.88
N GLY A 365 -23.23 -16.27 6.77
CA GLY A 365 -23.65 -16.20 8.17
C GLY A 365 -23.04 -14.99 8.91
N HIS A 366 -21.74 -14.76 8.72
CA HIS A 366 -21.05 -13.64 9.37
C HIS A 366 -21.47 -12.28 8.79
N ARG A 367 -21.65 -12.21 7.48
CA ARG A 367 -22.16 -11.02 6.77
C ARG A 367 -23.57 -10.66 7.22
N GLN A 368 -24.43 -11.64 7.46
CA GLN A 368 -25.78 -11.39 7.97
C GLN A 368 -25.74 -10.63 9.30
N ASN A 369 -24.82 -10.97 10.21
CA ASN A 369 -24.65 -10.23 11.46
C ASN A 369 -24.12 -8.80 11.21
N LEU A 370 -23.05 -8.65 10.42
CA LEU A 370 -22.46 -7.36 10.08
C LEU A 370 -23.47 -6.39 9.47
N LEU A 371 -24.36 -6.90 8.62
CA LEU A 371 -25.37 -6.13 7.90
C LEU A 371 -26.79 -6.25 8.48
N TYR A 372 -26.93 -6.77 9.71
CA TYR A 372 -28.24 -6.87 10.33
C TYR A 372 -28.74 -5.45 10.70
N PRO A 373 -29.92 -5.02 10.21
CA PRO A 373 -30.36 -3.63 10.37
C PRO A 373 -30.65 -3.23 11.82
N ASP A 374 -31.15 -4.17 12.63
CA ASP A 374 -31.63 -3.88 13.98
C ASP A 374 -30.52 -3.73 15.02
N PHE A 375 -29.29 -4.20 14.74
CA PHE A 375 -28.17 -4.00 15.65
C PHE A 375 -27.82 -2.51 15.79
N THR A 376 -27.53 -2.09 17.02
CA THR A 376 -27.16 -0.70 17.34
C THR A 376 -25.84 -0.60 18.08
N ARG A 377 -25.35 -1.72 18.63
CA ARG A 377 -24.13 -1.81 19.44
C ARG A 377 -23.19 -2.89 18.89
N LEU A 378 -21.89 -2.64 19.01
CA LEU A 378 -20.84 -3.60 18.68
C LEU A 378 -19.73 -3.55 19.72
N GLY A 379 -19.37 -4.72 20.24
CA GLY A 379 -18.12 -4.96 20.93
C GLY A 379 -17.20 -5.84 20.09
N VAL A 380 -15.91 -5.55 20.06
CA VAL A 380 -14.92 -6.40 19.39
C VAL A 380 -13.85 -6.79 20.39
N GLY A 381 -13.49 -8.07 20.38
CA GLY A 381 -12.47 -8.64 21.24
C GLY A 381 -11.46 -9.44 20.45
N VAL A 382 -10.18 -9.24 20.74
CA VAL A 382 -9.08 -9.97 20.10
C VAL A 382 -8.18 -10.57 21.16
N ALA A 383 -7.63 -11.76 20.90
CA ALA A 383 -6.57 -12.36 21.69
C ALA A 383 -5.54 -13.03 20.77
N PHE A 384 -4.31 -13.20 21.25
CA PHE A 384 -3.29 -13.97 20.55
C PHE A 384 -2.99 -15.23 21.36
N ASN A 385 -2.87 -16.39 20.71
CA ASN A 385 -2.40 -17.59 21.38
C ASN A 385 -0.87 -17.58 21.55
N SER A 386 -0.33 -18.64 22.15
CA SER A 386 1.11 -18.84 22.35
C SER A 386 1.94 -18.91 21.05
N PHE A 387 1.30 -19.13 19.90
CA PHE A 387 1.91 -19.12 18.57
C PHE A 387 1.69 -17.80 17.83
N HIS A 388 1.26 -16.75 18.52
CA HIS A 388 0.95 -15.42 17.98
C HIS A 388 -0.23 -15.38 17.00
N GLN A 389 -1.00 -16.46 16.90
CA GLN A 389 -2.16 -16.52 16.02
C GLN A 389 -3.34 -15.79 16.68
N PRO A 390 -4.00 -14.88 15.95
CA PRO A 390 -5.09 -14.10 16.49
C PRO A 390 -6.41 -14.86 16.48
N TYR A 391 -7.17 -14.69 17.57
CA TYR A 391 -8.57 -15.04 17.71
C TYR A 391 -9.38 -13.76 17.79
N TYR A 392 -10.49 -13.71 17.07
CA TYR A 392 -11.34 -12.54 16.91
C TYR A 392 -12.78 -12.89 17.26
N SER A 393 -13.45 -11.99 17.98
CA SER A 393 -14.88 -12.08 18.27
C SER A 393 -15.54 -10.71 18.08
N GLN A 394 -16.71 -10.68 17.45
CA GLN A 394 -17.60 -9.53 17.37
C GLN A 394 -18.90 -9.87 18.07
N GLU A 395 -19.31 -9.04 19.03
CA GLU A 395 -20.56 -9.17 19.76
C GLU A 395 -21.48 -8.01 19.38
N PHE A 396 -22.56 -8.33 18.66
CA PHE A 396 -23.56 -7.39 18.19
C PHE A 396 -24.80 -7.47 19.07
N TYR A 397 -25.42 -6.33 19.37
CA TYR A 397 -26.74 -6.34 20.00
C TYR A 397 -27.55 -5.05 19.79
N ALA A 398 -28.81 -5.11 20.17
CA ALA A 398 -29.68 -3.95 20.37
C ALA A 398 -30.42 -4.07 21.71
N PRO A 399 -30.42 -3.01 22.55
CA PRO A 399 -31.12 -2.99 23.83
C PRO A 399 -32.61 -3.34 23.75
#